data_AF-A0A2V9JIJ0-F1
#
_entry.id   AF-A0A2V9JIJ0-F1
#
_cell.length_a   1.000
_cell.length_b   1.000
_cell.length_c   1.000
_cell.angle_alpha   90.00
_cell.angle_beta   90.00
_cell.angle_gamma   90.00
#
_symmetry.space_group_name_H-M   'P 1'
#
loop_
_entity.id
_entity.type
_entity.pdbx_description
1 polymer ?
#
loop_
_entity_poly.entity_id
_entity_poly.type
_entity_poly.pdbx_seq_one_letter_code
_entity_poly.pdbx_strand_id
1 'polypeptide(L)'
;MRKARQGNTEYPPPMNRLVLYFLSLAAITGLAVGIVLLRIRVDPLPLAAVLGALALVLSAFAGLGYPGLTRQLRHWATASAWAAFGMPFLLLVPYFLFTLGTHTFSPVAAAKLAAYILVPTALLLPDRLRSAENLGWRDLAAMLALALPVGAHWLQGIWTWPEDLYFFRPLITVCVGGYGFLVLRNLEGVGYRIVFRRGDFVDGFLNFLAFGLLAIPLGLYLNFLHPHASHF
;
A
#
# COMPACT_ATOMS: atom_id res chain seq x y z
N MET A 1 1.20 46.17 -4.19
CA MET A 1 1.96 45.42 -3.16
C MET A 1 1.65 43.94 -3.27
N ARG A 2 2.48 43.17 -3.98
CA ARG A 2 2.38 41.70 -4.14
C ARG A 2 3.18 41.05 -3.01
N LYS A 3 2.50 40.37 -2.08
CA LYS A 3 3.14 39.58 -1.02
C LYS A 3 3.68 38.29 -1.65
N ALA A 4 4.99 38.17 -1.72
CA ALA A 4 5.68 36.97 -2.17
C ALA A 4 5.31 35.79 -1.27
N ARG A 5 4.69 34.74 -1.84
CA ARG A 5 4.65 33.41 -1.26
C ARG A 5 6.09 32.89 -1.24
N GLN A 6 6.77 33.02 -0.12
CA GLN A 6 7.97 32.24 0.16
C GLN A 6 7.55 30.77 0.16
N GLY A 7 7.90 30.07 -0.92
CA GLY A 7 7.83 28.63 -1.00
C GLY A 7 8.75 28.06 0.06
N ASN A 8 8.15 27.46 1.08
CA ASN A 8 8.86 26.66 2.06
C ASN A 8 9.42 25.45 1.31
N THR A 9 10.66 25.54 0.82
CA THR A 9 11.39 24.41 0.26
C THR A 9 11.74 23.48 1.43
N GLU A 10 10.76 22.68 1.84
CA GLU A 10 10.99 21.55 2.72
C GLU A 10 11.93 20.59 1.99
N TYR A 11 13.22 20.71 2.34
CA TYR A 11 14.25 19.77 1.94
C TYR A 11 13.78 18.36 2.28
N PRO A 12 13.82 17.41 1.33
CA PRO A 12 13.49 16.03 1.64
C PRO A 12 14.43 15.55 2.76
N PRO A 13 13.92 14.92 3.83
CA PRO A 13 14.78 14.38 4.86
C PRO A 13 15.89 13.47 4.29
N PRO A 14 17.06 13.46 4.92
CA PRO A 14 18.21 12.68 4.44
C PRO A 14 17.87 11.18 4.41
N MET A 15 18.47 10.45 3.45
CA MET A 15 18.30 9.00 3.20
C MET A 15 18.28 8.15 4.50
N ASN A 16 19.05 8.56 5.51
CA ASN A 16 19.12 7.89 6.81
C ASN A 16 17.77 7.81 7.54
N ARG A 17 16.86 8.78 7.33
CA ARG A 17 15.51 8.75 7.91
C ARG A 17 14.59 7.73 7.21
N LEU A 18 14.75 7.53 5.90
CA LEU A 18 14.05 6.47 5.16
C LEU A 18 14.44 5.09 5.67
N VAL A 19 15.75 4.86 5.83
CA VAL A 19 16.26 3.62 6.40
C VAL A 19 15.70 3.42 7.81
N LEU A 20 15.64 4.47 8.63
CA LEU A 20 15.02 4.41 9.96
C LEU A 20 13.52 4.06 9.92
N TYR A 21 12.76 4.57 8.94
CA TYR A 21 11.35 4.20 8.78
C TYR A 21 11.17 2.75 8.37
N PHE A 22 11.95 2.25 7.40
CA PHE A 22 11.88 0.82 7.03
C PHE A 22 12.33 -0.08 8.18
N LEU A 23 13.38 0.29 8.91
CA LEU A 23 13.85 -0.45 10.08
C LEU A 23 12.84 -0.43 11.23
N SER A 24 12.21 0.72 11.50
CA SER A 24 11.17 0.80 12.55
C SER A 24 9.93 0.01 12.17
N LEU A 25 9.51 0.02 10.91
CA LEU A 25 8.40 -0.81 10.44
C LEU A 25 8.75 -2.31 10.57
N ALA A 26 9.95 -2.72 10.18
CA ALA A 26 10.43 -4.09 10.36
C ALA A 26 10.47 -4.48 11.85
N ALA A 27 10.91 -3.58 12.73
CA ALA A 27 10.96 -3.81 14.18
C ALA A 27 9.57 -3.94 14.80
N ILE A 28 8.63 -3.05 14.46
CA ILE A 28 7.23 -3.12 14.90
C ILE A 28 6.60 -4.43 14.42
N THR A 29 6.89 -4.83 13.18
CA THR A 29 6.43 -6.09 12.61
C THR A 29 6.96 -7.28 13.42
N GLY A 30 8.27 -7.33 13.70
CA GLY A 30 8.86 -8.38 14.53
C GLY A 30 8.30 -8.43 15.95
N LEU A 31 8.01 -7.27 16.54
CA LEU A 31 7.40 -7.18 17.87
C LEU A 31 5.94 -7.67 17.85
N ALA A 32 5.17 -7.34 16.81
CA ALA A 32 3.83 -7.86 16.62
C ALA A 32 3.81 -9.39 16.44
N VAL A 33 4.75 -9.95 15.64
CA VAL A 33 4.94 -11.41 15.53
C VAL A 33 5.16 -12.01 16.91
N GLY A 34 6.11 -11.48 17.69
CA GLY A 34 6.45 -12.01 19.01
C GLY A 34 5.27 -11.99 19.99
N ILE A 35 4.50 -10.90 20.04
CA ILE A 35 3.32 -10.80 20.91
C ILE A 35 2.23 -11.79 20.51
N VAL A 36 1.99 -11.97 19.20
CA VAL A 36 0.97 -12.92 18.71
C VAL A 36 1.39 -14.36 18.99
N LEU A 37 2.66 -14.71 18.78
CA LEU A 37 3.18 -16.06 19.07
C LEU A 37 3.14 -16.41 20.57
N LEU A 38 3.24 -15.42 21.45
CA LEU A 38 3.07 -15.63 22.89
C LEU A 38 1.62 -15.88 23.31
N ARG A 39 0.62 -15.50 22.49
CA ARG A 39 -0.80 -15.62 22.83
C ARG A 39 -1.56 -16.70 22.04
N ILE A 40 -1.11 -17.07 20.85
CA ILE A 40 -1.85 -17.99 19.96
C ILE A 40 -0.89 -19.05 19.42
N ARG A 41 -1.30 -20.33 19.46
CA ARG A 41 -0.62 -21.45 18.79
C ARG A 41 -0.82 -21.36 17.27
N VAL A 42 -0.24 -20.34 16.65
CA VAL A 42 -0.14 -20.22 15.19
C VAL A 42 1.25 -20.64 14.78
N ASP A 43 1.37 -21.36 13.66
CA ASP A 43 2.68 -21.70 13.11
C ASP A 43 3.50 -20.42 12.84
N PRO A 44 4.73 -20.33 13.37
CA PRO A 44 5.50 -19.08 13.36
C PRO A 44 5.95 -18.67 11.96
N LEU A 45 6.16 -19.63 11.07
CA LEU A 45 6.66 -19.38 9.72
C LEU A 45 5.62 -18.70 8.82
N PRO A 46 4.38 -19.22 8.66
CA PRO A 46 3.33 -18.53 7.93
C PRO A 46 3.02 -17.13 8.49
N LEU A 47 2.97 -16.99 9.82
CA LEU A 47 2.72 -15.69 10.45
C LEU A 47 3.83 -14.68 10.12
N ALA A 48 5.09 -15.09 10.21
CA ALA A 48 6.22 -14.24 9.83
C ALA A 48 6.17 -13.85 8.35
N ALA A 49 5.75 -14.77 7.46
CA ALA A 49 5.60 -14.50 6.04
C ALA A 49 4.47 -13.49 5.74
N VAL A 50 3.32 -13.62 6.39
CA VAL A 50 2.21 -12.66 6.27
C VAL A 50 2.64 -11.29 6.75
N LEU A 51 3.26 -11.21 7.93
CA LEU A 51 3.69 -9.95 8.52
C LEU A 51 4.85 -9.32 7.72
N GLY A 52 5.77 -10.12 7.20
CA GLY A 52 6.82 -9.68 6.28
C GLY A 52 6.26 -9.14 4.96
N ALA A 53 5.30 -9.85 4.35
CA ALA A 53 4.63 -9.39 3.13
C ALA A 53 3.88 -8.07 3.39
N LEU A 54 3.14 -7.98 4.50
CA LEU A 54 2.44 -6.76 4.89
C LEU A 54 3.42 -5.60 5.10
N ALA A 55 4.54 -5.84 5.79
CA ALA A 55 5.58 -4.82 5.99
C ALA A 55 6.15 -4.33 4.67
N LEU A 56 6.38 -5.20 3.68
CA LEU A 56 6.85 -4.81 2.35
C LEU A 56 5.81 -3.97 1.58
N VAL A 57 4.53 -4.34 1.64
CA VAL A 57 3.47 -3.57 0.96
C VAL A 57 3.29 -2.20 1.62
N LEU A 58 3.28 -2.15 2.95
CA LEU A 58 3.22 -0.89 3.70
C LEU A 58 4.46 -0.02 3.47
N SER A 59 5.63 -0.64 3.34
CA SER A 59 6.88 0.03 2.97
C SER A 59 6.76 0.68 1.58
N ALA A 60 6.22 -0.04 0.59
CA ALA A 60 5.99 0.50 -0.75
C ALA A 60 4.98 1.66 -0.73
N PHE A 61 3.88 1.49 -0.01
CA PHE A 61 2.87 2.54 0.20
C PHE A 61 3.51 3.79 0.84
N ALA A 62 4.21 3.62 1.97
CA ALA A 62 4.84 4.72 2.67
C ALA A 62 5.91 5.42 1.80
N GLY A 63 6.68 4.64 1.05
CA GLY A 63 7.68 5.13 0.12
C GLY A 63 7.09 5.96 -1.03
N LEU A 64 5.95 5.55 -1.59
CA LEU A 64 5.25 6.32 -2.62
C LEU A 64 4.68 7.65 -2.08
N GLY A 65 4.40 7.72 -0.78
CA GLY A 65 4.06 8.99 -0.09
C GLY A 65 5.26 9.92 0.14
N TYR A 66 6.49 9.48 -0.16
CA TYR A 66 7.72 10.23 0.10
C TYR A 66 8.27 10.90 -1.17
N PRO A 67 8.37 12.25 -1.22
CA PRO A 67 8.79 12.98 -2.42
C PRO A 67 10.18 12.62 -2.95
N GLY A 68 11.11 12.26 -2.06
CA GLY A 68 12.47 11.89 -2.46
C GLY A 68 12.51 10.57 -3.24
N LEU A 69 11.77 9.57 -2.74
CA LEU A 69 11.72 8.25 -3.36
C LEU A 69 10.95 8.31 -4.68
N THR A 70 9.80 8.98 -4.72
CA THR A 70 9.03 9.12 -5.96
C THR A 70 9.82 9.85 -7.05
N ARG A 71 10.57 10.90 -6.69
CA ARG A 71 11.48 11.59 -7.63
C ARG A 71 12.59 10.67 -8.14
N GLN A 72 13.16 9.84 -7.27
CA GLN A 72 14.19 8.87 -7.65
C GLN A 72 13.65 7.77 -8.58
N LEU A 73 12.52 7.17 -8.21
CA LEU A 73 11.82 6.17 -9.05
C LEU A 73 11.47 6.76 -10.41
N ARG A 74 11.02 8.02 -10.44
CA ARG A 74 10.70 8.73 -11.68
C ARG A 74 11.95 8.94 -12.54
N HIS A 75 13.04 9.38 -11.93
CA HIS A 75 14.30 9.57 -12.65
C HIS A 75 14.71 8.27 -13.35
N TRP A 76 14.66 7.13 -12.64
CA TRP A 76 14.94 5.82 -13.23
C TRP A 76 13.92 5.42 -14.32
N ALA A 77 12.63 5.67 -14.12
CA ALA A 77 11.59 5.37 -15.10
C ALA A 77 11.74 6.23 -16.39
N THR A 78 12.14 7.49 -16.26
CA THR A 78 12.42 8.36 -17.42
C THR A 78 13.71 7.97 -18.14
N ALA A 79 14.72 7.50 -17.39
CA ALA A 79 16.01 7.09 -17.95
C ALA A 79 15.92 5.77 -18.74
N SER A 80 15.03 4.86 -18.35
CA SER A 80 14.90 3.55 -19.01
C SER A 80 13.45 3.06 -19.05
N ALA A 81 12.98 2.72 -20.25
CA ALA A 81 11.68 2.09 -20.45
C ALA A 81 11.56 0.73 -19.74
N TRP A 82 12.66 -0.02 -19.68
CA TRP A 82 12.72 -1.30 -18.97
C TRP A 82 12.60 -1.11 -17.47
N ALA A 83 13.23 -0.07 -16.92
CA ALA A 83 13.10 0.26 -15.51
C ALA A 83 11.66 0.72 -15.20
N ALA A 84 11.10 1.59 -16.04
CA ALA A 84 9.71 2.06 -15.93
C ALA A 84 8.69 0.91 -15.93
N PHE A 85 8.91 -0.09 -16.77
CA PHE A 85 8.06 -1.27 -16.89
C PHE A 85 8.30 -2.31 -15.80
N GLY A 86 9.56 -2.54 -15.42
CA GLY A 86 9.96 -3.61 -14.50
C GLY A 86 9.78 -3.29 -13.02
N MET A 87 9.99 -2.04 -12.60
CA MET A 87 9.86 -1.63 -11.19
C MET A 87 8.52 -1.97 -10.53
N PRO A 88 7.33 -1.80 -11.15
CA PRO A 88 6.07 -2.11 -10.48
C PRO A 88 5.90 -3.62 -10.23
N PHE A 89 6.62 -4.49 -10.96
CA PHE A 89 6.62 -5.93 -10.68
C PHE A 89 7.34 -6.31 -9.38
N LEU A 90 8.07 -5.38 -8.75
CA LEU A 90 8.56 -5.58 -7.38
C LEU A 90 7.42 -5.77 -6.38
N LEU A 91 6.19 -5.34 -6.70
CA LEU A 91 4.99 -5.62 -5.91
C LEU A 91 4.56 -7.10 -5.95
N LEU A 92 5.18 -7.94 -6.79
CA LEU A 92 5.04 -9.40 -6.71
C LEU A 92 5.89 -10.02 -5.59
N VAL A 93 6.95 -9.35 -5.13
CA VAL A 93 7.83 -9.88 -4.07
C VAL A 93 7.05 -10.17 -2.78
N PRO A 94 6.18 -9.28 -2.27
CA PRO A 94 5.32 -9.60 -1.13
C PRO A 94 4.43 -10.82 -1.37
N TYR A 95 3.94 -11.03 -2.59
CA TYR A 95 3.10 -12.17 -2.93
C TYR A 95 3.87 -13.49 -2.88
N PHE A 96 5.09 -13.51 -3.44
CA PHE A 96 5.94 -14.70 -3.34
C PHE A 96 6.38 -14.97 -1.90
N LEU A 97 6.76 -13.93 -1.15
CA LEU A 97 7.10 -14.08 0.27
C LEU A 97 5.94 -14.68 1.07
N PHE A 98 4.73 -14.14 0.87
CA PHE A 98 3.50 -14.64 1.48
C PHE A 98 3.27 -16.11 1.12
N THR A 99 3.10 -16.40 -0.17
CA THR A 99 2.69 -17.72 -0.64
C THR A 99 3.72 -18.83 -0.41
N LEU A 100 5.01 -18.51 -0.44
CA LEU A 100 6.06 -19.47 -0.09
C LEU A 100 6.06 -19.78 1.41
N GLY A 101 5.82 -18.78 2.25
CA GLY A 101 5.78 -18.97 3.70
C GLY A 101 4.48 -19.58 4.24
N THR A 102 3.37 -19.41 3.52
CA THR A 102 2.05 -19.99 3.84
C THR A 102 1.76 -21.29 3.07
N HIS A 103 2.63 -21.67 2.13
CA HIS A 103 2.43 -22.79 1.19
C HIS A 103 1.15 -22.70 0.36
N THR A 104 0.67 -21.48 0.06
CA THR A 104 -0.59 -21.25 -0.68
C THR A 104 -0.36 -20.71 -2.10
N PHE A 105 0.78 -21.05 -2.71
CA PHE A 105 1.12 -20.58 -4.05
C PHE A 105 0.09 -21.01 -5.11
N SER A 106 -0.41 -20.03 -5.86
CA SER A 106 -1.29 -20.24 -7.00
C SER A 106 -0.74 -19.54 -8.24
N PRO A 107 -0.49 -20.26 -9.35
CA PRO A 107 -0.05 -19.63 -10.59
C PRO A 107 -1.13 -18.72 -11.17
N VAL A 108 -2.41 -19.05 -10.95
CA VAL A 108 -3.54 -18.23 -11.38
C VAL A 108 -3.57 -16.90 -10.59
N ALA A 109 -3.38 -16.93 -9.28
CA ALA A 109 -3.32 -15.71 -8.47
C ALA A 109 -2.10 -14.84 -8.84
N ALA A 110 -0.95 -15.47 -9.09
CA ALA A 110 0.25 -14.77 -9.58
C ALA A 110 -0.03 -14.08 -10.93
N ALA A 111 -0.67 -14.78 -11.87
CA ALA A 111 -1.02 -14.26 -13.18
C ALA A 111 -2.04 -13.10 -13.09
N LYS A 112 -3.06 -13.23 -12.24
CA LYS A 112 -4.02 -12.14 -11.96
C LYS A 112 -3.30 -10.89 -11.45
N LEU A 113 -2.44 -11.06 -10.45
CA LEU A 113 -1.70 -9.95 -9.85
C LEU A 113 -0.73 -9.31 -10.85
N ALA A 114 -0.01 -10.13 -11.62
CA ALA A 114 0.88 -9.66 -12.68
C ALA A 114 0.12 -8.91 -13.77
N ALA A 115 -1.04 -9.40 -14.21
CA ALA A 115 -1.90 -8.72 -15.17
C ALA A 115 -2.44 -7.39 -14.62
N TYR A 116 -2.84 -7.38 -13.35
CA TYR A 116 -3.31 -6.17 -12.66
C TYR A 116 -2.23 -5.09 -12.57
N ILE A 117 -0.95 -5.48 -12.45
CA ILE A 117 0.18 -4.56 -12.51
C ILE A 117 0.47 -4.14 -13.96
N LEU A 118 0.49 -5.11 -14.87
CA LEU A 118 0.90 -4.95 -16.26
C LEU A 118 0.01 -3.99 -17.04
N VAL A 119 -1.31 -4.17 -16.96
CA VAL A 119 -2.27 -3.43 -17.81
C VAL A 119 -2.18 -1.91 -17.60
N PRO A 120 -2.35 -1.35 -16.38
CA PRO A 120 -2.22 0.10 -16.19
C PRO A 120 -0.79 0.60 -16.48
N THR A 121 0.24 -0.20 -16.17
CA THR A 121 1.63 0.15 -16.48
C THR A 121 1.84 0.30 -17.98
N ALA A 122 1.38 -0.66 -18.79
CA ALA A 122 1.51 -0.66 -20.24
C ALA A 122 0.71 0.49 -20.90
N LEU A 123 -0.46 0.83 -20.36
CA LEU A 123 -1.27 1.96 -20.83
C LEU A 123 -0.58 3.32 -20.60
N LEU A 124 0.11 3.48 -19.47
CA LEU A 124 0.76 4.74 -19.08
C LEU A 124 2.20 4.86 -19.60
N LEU A 125 2.87 3.74 -19.89
CA LEU A 125 4.28 3.70 -20.32
C LEU A 125 4.63 4.61 -21.52
N PRO A 126 3.78 4.76 -22.56
CA PRO A 126 4.09 5.63 -23.69
C PRO A 126 4.16 7.11 -23.31
N ASP A 127 3.40 7.53 -22.30
CA ASP A 127 3.30 8.93 -21.88
C ASP A 127 4.26 9.28 -20.73
N ARG A 128 5.15 8.36 -20.36
CA ARG A 128 6.10 8.51 -19.23
C ARG A 128 7.05 9.71 -19.30
N LEU A 129 7.32 10.21 -20.51
CA LEU A 129 8.22 11.35 -20.72
C LEU A 129 7.51 12.71 -20.67
N ARG A 130 6.17 12.70 -20.62
CA ARG A 130 5.35 13.91 -20.63
C ARG A 130 4.73 14.09 -19.26
N SER A 131 5.06 15.18 -18.56
CA SER A 131 4.25 15.65 -17.43
C SER A 131 2.86 15.95 -17.95
N ALA A 132 1.81 15.47 -17.29
CA ALA A 132 0.44 15.85 -17.65
C ALA A 132 -0.12 16.88 -16.69
N GLU A 133 -0.45 18.04 -17.26
CA GLU A 133 -1.37 18.99 -16.65
C GLU A 133 -2.84 18.54 -16.83
N ASN A 134 -3.15 17.76 -17.88
CA ASN A 134 -4.50 17.32 -18.22
C ASN A 134 -4.60 15.79 -18.36
N LEU A 135 -5.73 15.24 -17.93
CA LEU A 135 -6.08 13.82 -18.07
C LEU A 135 -6.28 13.45 -19.55
N GLY A 136 -5.50 12.48 -20.02
CA GLY A 136 -5.70 11.85 -21.32
C GLY A 136 -6.62 10.63 -21.26
N TRP A 137 -7.04 10.13 -22.42
CA TRP A 137 -7.85 8.91 -22.50
C TRP A 137 -7.12 7.68 -21.94
N ARG A 138 -5.78 7.63 -22.05
CA ARG A 138 -4.95 6.56 -21.44
C ARG A 138 -4.95 6.63 -19.93
N ASP A 139 -4.99 7.84 -19.37
CA ASP A 139 -5.10 8.03 -17.92
C ASP A 139 -6.45 7.49 -17.45
N LEU A 140 -7.54 7.82 -18.15
CA LEU A 140 -8.87 7.25 -17.89
C LEU A 140 -8.90 5.72 -18.06
N ALA A 141 -8.29 5.18 -19.12
CA ALA A 141 -8.21 3.75 -19.35
C ALA A 141 -7.42 3.03 -18.24
N ALA A 142 -6.31 3.61 -17.78
CA ALA A 142 -5.54 3.07 -16.66
C ALA A 142 -6.30 3.16 -15.34
N MET A 143 -7.05 4.24 -15.09
CA MET A 143 -7.94 4.36 -13.94
C MET A 143 -9.03 3.28 -13.96
N LEU A 144 -9.67 3.04 -15.11
CA LEU A 144 -10.65 1.97 -15.29
C LEU A 144 -10.03 0.59 -15.11
N ALA A 145 -8.84 0.36 -15.64
CA ALA A 145 -8.10 -0.90 -15.48
C ALA A 145 -7.76 -1.19 -14.02
N LEU A 146 -7.60 -0.16 -13.18
CA LEU A 146 -7.43 -0.31 -11.73
C LEU A 146 -8.77 -0.49 -11.00
N ALA A 147 -9.79 0.28 -11.37
CA ALA A 147 -11.06 0.31 -10.66
C ALA A 147 -11.94 -0.93 -10.92
N LEU A 148 -12.06 -1.34 -12.19
CA LEU A 148 -12.97 -2.42 -12.58
C LEU A 148 -12.64 -3.75 -11.90
N PRO A 149 -11.37 -4.21 -11.84
CA PRO A 149 -11.09 -5.49 -11.22
C PRO A 149 -11.27 -5.49 -9.71
N VAL A 150 -11.13 -4.33 -9.06
CA VAL A 150 -11.42 -4.19 -7.62
C VAL A 150 -12.92 -4.32 -7.36
N GLY A 151 -13.74 -3.60 -8.12
CA GLY A 151 -15.21 -3.67 -8.01
C GLY A 151 -15.79 -5.02 -8.40
N ALA A 152 -15.20 -5.69 -9.40
CA ALA A 152 -15.59 -7.04 -9.82
C ALA A 152 -15.00 -8.16 -8.94
N HIS A 153 -14.36 -7.81 -7.82
CA HIS A 153 -13.75 -8.77 -6.90
C HIS A 153 -12.70 -9.70 -7.53
N TRP A 154 -12.09 -9.31 -8.65
CA TRP A 154 -11.17 -10.14 -9.42
C TRP A 154 -9.93 -10.57 -8.61
N LEU A 155 -9.50 -9.70 -7.69
CA LEU A 155 -8.35 -9.89 -6.79
C LEU A 155 -8.66 -10.78 -5.56
N GLN A 156 -9.86 -11.36 -5.47
CA GLN A 156 -10.18 -12.39 -4.48
C GLN A 156 -9.33 -13.66 -4.67
N GLY A 157 -9.02 -14.31 -3.55
CA GLY A 157 -8.26 -15.56 -3.53
C GLY A 157 -6.77 -15.42 -3.85
N ILE A 158 -6.22 -14.20 -3.88
CA ILE A 158 -4.78 -13.97 -4.05
C ILE A 158 -4.04 -14.13 -2.73
N TRP A 159 -4.61 -13.63 -1.63
CA TRP A 159 -3.95 -13.58 -0.31
C TRP A 159 -4.64 -14.51 0.67
N THR A 160 -4.64 -15.80 0.36
CA THR A 160 -5.39 -16.80 1.12
C THR A 160 -4.48 -17.47 2.15
N TRP A 161 -4.60 -17.08 3.43
CA TRP A 161 -4.10 -17.82 4.61
C TRP A 161 -4.42 -17.03 5.90
N PRO A 162 -5.02 -17.64 6.95
CA PRO A 162 -5.76 -18.90 6.94
C PRO A 162 -7.06 -18.81 6.12
N GLU A 163 -7.55 -17.58 5.91
CA GLU A 163 -8.65 -17.22 5.03
C GLU A 163 -8.18 -16.10 4.08
N ASP A 164 -9.08 -15.61 3.22
CA ASP A 164 -8.77 -14.55 2.27
C ASP A 164 -8.57 -13.18 2.97
N LEU A 165 -7.32 -12.72 3.03
CA LEU A 165 -6.91 -11.51 3.72
C LEU A 165 -7.23 -10.26 2.89
N TYR A 166 -8.43 -9.71 3.08
CA TYR A 166 -8.94 -8.56 2.33
C TYR A 166 -8.00 -7.35 2.30
N PHE A 167 -7.31 -7.05 3.40
CA PHE A 167 -6.52 -5.81 3.56
C PHE A 167 -5.36 -5.67 2.56
N PHE A 168 -4.82 -6.77 2.03
CA PHE A 168 -3.77 -6.70 1.01
C PHE A 168 -4.27 -6.10 -0.32
N ARG A 169 -5.54 -6.31 -0.67
CA ARG A 169 -6.10 -5.88 -1.95
C ARG A 169 -6.08 -4.36 -2.13
N PRO A 170 -6.71 -3.56 -1.25
CA PRO A 170 -6.67 -2.11 -1.40
C PRO A 170 -5.24 -1.57 -1.29
N LEU A 171 -4.39 -2.14 -0.44
CA LEU A 171 -2.99 -1.71 -0.31
C LEU A 171 -2.20 -1.89 -1.60
N ILE A 172 -2.25 -3.09 -2.20
CA ILE A 172 -1.60 -3.33 -3.49
C ILE A 172 -2.19 -2.45 -4.58
N THR A 173 -3.51 -2.31 -4.64
CA THR A 173 -4.19 -1.43 -5.60
C THR A 173 -3.66 0.00 -5.52
N VAL A 174 -3.53 0.54 -4.31
CA VAL A 174 -3.00 1.89 -4.10
C VAL A 174 -1.53 1.97 -4.48
N CYS A 175 -0.72 0.94 -4.22
CA CYS A 175 0.69 0.91 -4.65
C CYS A 175 0.82 0.88 -6.19
N VAL A 176 0.01 0.07 -6.88
CA VAL A 176 0.03 0.00 -8.35
C VAL A 176 -0.42 1.33 -8.96
N GLY A 177 -1.55 1.88 -8.49
CA GLY A 177 -2.04 3.19 -8.94
C GLY A 177 -1.08 4.33 -8.59
N GLY A 178 -0.50 4.31 -7.40
CA GLY A 178 0.50 5.27 -6.94
C GLY A 178 1.74 5.25 -7.81
N TYR A 179 2.28 4.07 -8.14
CA TYR A 179 3.38 3.98 -9.09
C TYR A 179 2.96 4.50 -10.49
N GLY A 180 1.81 4.06 -11.01
CA GLY A 180 1.30 4.50 -12.31
C GLY A 180 1.18 6.02 -12.44
N PHE A 181 0.54 6.69 -11.49
CA PHE A 181 0.23 8.11 -11.61
C PHE A 181 1.29 9.04 -11.01
N LEU A 182 1.98 8.63 -9.95
CA LEU A 182 3.00 9.47 -9.29
C LEU A 182 4.39 9.31 -9.91
N VAL A 183 4.72 8.10 -10.38
CA VAL A 183 6.04 7.78 -10.93
C VAL A 183 6.02 7.84 -12.45
N LEU A 184 5.19 7.03 -13.10
CA LEU A 184 5.14 6.94 -14.57
C LEU A 184 4.56 8.20 -15.20
N ARG A 185 3.32 8.55 -14.83
CA ARG A 185 2.62 9.66 -15.48
C ARG A 185 3.05 11.03 -15.01
N ASN A 186 3.49 11.13 -13.75
CA ASN A 186 3.77 12.38 -13.07
C ASN A 186 2.62 13.40 -13.24
N LEU A 187 1.42 13.03 -12.78
CA LEU A 187 0.31 13.97 -12.75
C LEU A 187 0.57 15.05 -11.71
N GLU A 188 0.56 16.31 -12.16
CA GLU A 188 0.72 17.45 -11.26
C GLU A 188 -0.52 17.64 -10.39
N GLY A 189 -0.33 17.94 -9.11
CA GLY A 189 -1.43 18.07 -8.15
C GLY A 189 -2.04 16.74 -7.68
N VAL A 190 -1.56 15.59 -8.16
CA VAL A 190 -2.03 14.26 -7.76
C VAL A 190 -1.00 13.59 -6.85
N GLY A 191 -1.49 12.98 -5.77
CA GLY A 191 -0.69 12.19 -4.84
C GLY A 191 -1.05 12.44 -3.40
N TYR A 192 -0.32 11.78 -2.51
CA TYR A 192 -0.44 11.97 -1.08
C TYR A 192 0.96 12.17 -0.51
N ARG A 193 1.01 12.95 0.56
CA ARG A 193 2.21 13.08 1.36
C ARG A 193 1.88 12.57 2.75
N ILE A 194 2.67 11.63 3.22
CA ILE A 194 2.59 11.19 4.60
C ILE A 194 3.35 12.20 5.45
N VAL A 195 2.59 12.97 6.24
CA VAL A 195 3.15 13.89 7.24
C VAL A 195 2.68 13.38 8.59
N PHE A 196 3.62 13.05 9.46
CA PHE A 196 3.29 12.68 10.84
C PHE A 196 3.38 13.92 11.72
N ARG A 197 2.23 14.43 12.20
CA ARG A 197 2.16 15.45 13.23
C ARG A 197 1.69 14.82 14.53
N ARG A 198 2.19 15.33 15.66
CA ARG A 198 1.73 14.88 16.99
C ARG A 198 0.23 15.11 17.19
N GLY A 199 -0.33 16.15 16.58
CA GLY A 199 -1.78 16.42 16.57
C GLY A 199 -2.58 15.29 15.91
N ASP A 200 -2.07 14.70 14.84
CA ASP A 200 -2.77 13.63 14.11
C ASP A 200 -3.02 12.39 14.99
N PHE A 201 -2.14 12.12 15.97
CA PHE A 201 -2.36 11.06 16.94
C PHE A 201 -3.52 11.36 17.89
N VAL A 202 -3.62 12.62 18.33
CA VAL A 202 -4.72 13.06 19.20
C VAL A 202 -6.03 13.03 18.42
N ASP A 203 -6.03 13.57 17.21
CA ASP A 203 -7.20 13.57 16.33
C ASP A 203 -7.63 12.14 15.99
N GLY A 204 -6.68 11.27 15.64
CA GLY A 204 -6.95 9.86 15.38
C GLY A 204 -7.52 9.14 16.59
N PHE A 205 -6.96 9.38 17.78
CA PHE A 205 -7.46 8.80 19.03
C PHE A 205 -8.86 9.30 19.39
N LEU A 206 -9.13 10.60 19.25
CA LEU A 206 -10.45 11.18 19.50
C LEU A 206 -11.50 10.66 18.52
N ASN A 207 -11.16 10.55 17.23
CA ASN A 207 -12.05 9.96 16.23
C ASN A 207 -12.31 8.47 16.53
N PHE A 208 -11.27 7.73 16.93
CA PHE A 208 -11.43 6.33 17.34
C PHE A 208 -12.34 6.20 18.56
N LEU A 209 -12.19 7.07 19.57
CA LEU A 209 -13.08 7.10 20.75
C LEU A 209 -14.51 7.45 20.36
N ALA A 210 -14.71 8.50 19.56
CA ALA A 210 -16.03 8.93 19.11
C ALA A 210 -16.73 7.82 18.29
N PHE A 211 -15.98 7.18 17.38
CA PHE A 211 -16.48 6.04 16.63
C PHE A 211 -16.79 4.86 17.55
N GLY A 212 -15.88 4.49 18.45
CA GLY A 212 -16.08 3.38 19.39
C GLY A 212 -17.30 3.57 20.28
N LEU A 213 -17.53 4.79 20.78
CA LEU A 213 -18.69 5.14 21.59
C LEU A 213 -20.02 4.98 20.85
N LEU A 214 -20.03 5.10 19.52
CA LEU A 214 -21.23 4.88 18.70
C LEU A 214 -21.33 3.43 18.20
N ALA A 215 -20.22 2.90 17.67
CA ALA A 215 -20.17 1.61 17.00
C ALA A 215 -20.28 0.43 17.97
N ILE A 216 -19.72 0.52 19.18
CA ILE A 216 -19.79 -0.58 20.16
C ILE A 216 -21.23 -0.77 20.66
N PRO A 217 -21.93 0.26 21.18
CA PRO A 217 -23.31 0.08 21.61
C PRO A 217 -24.23 -0.34 20.46
N LEU A 218 -24.06 0.25 19.28
CA LEU A 218 -24.85 -0.11 18.10
C LEU A 218 -24.58 -1.56 17.66
N GLY A 219 -23.32 -2.00 17.66
CA GLY A 219 -22.93 -3.35 17.31
C GLY A 219 -23.46 -4.40 18.29
N LEU A 220 -23.51 -4.07 19.59
CA LEU A 220 -24.16 -4.90 20.61
C LEU A 220 -25.68 -4.94 20.42
N TYR A 221 -26.31 -3.78 20.17
CA TYR A 221 -27.76 -3.69 19.95
C TYR A 221 -28.23 -4.48 18.73
N LEU A 222 -27.45 -4.45 17.64
CA LEU A 222 -27.73 -5.17 16.41
C LEU A 222 -27.28 -6.65 16.45
N ASN A 223 -26.70 -7.13 17.55
CA ASN A 223 -26.08 -8.45 17.66
C ASN A 223 -25.00 -8.72 16.58
N PHE A 224 -24.31 -7.68 16.11
CA PHE A 224 -23.09 -7.85 15.31
C PHE A 224 -21.87 -8.15 16.18
N LEU A 225 -21.83 -7.58 17.39
CA LEU A 225 -20.79 -7.81 18.39
C LEU A 225 -21.34 -8.71 19.49
N HIS A 226 -20.64 -9.78 19.80
CA HIS A 226 -20.95 -10.64 20.94
C HIS A 226 -19.72 -10.73 21.85
N PRO A 227 -19.86 -10.52 23.17
CA PRO A 227 -18.80 -10.84 24.10
C PRO A 227 -18.45 -12.33 23.97
N HIS A 228 -17.19 -12.64 23.64
CA HIS A 228 -16.73 -14.03 23.69
C HIS A 228 -16.65 -14.44 25.17
N ALA A 229 -17.54 -15.36 25.58
CA ALA A 229 -17.39 -16.05 26.85
C ALA A 229 -16.21 -17.02 26.71
N SER A 230 -15.03 -16.61 27.14
CA SER A 230 -13.91 -17.52 27.33
C SER A 230 -14.23 -18.43 28.52
N HIS A 231 -14.76 -19.62 28.23
CA HIS A 231 -14.69 -20.73 29.19
C HIS A 231 -13.21 -21.12 29.32
N PHE A 232 -12.58 -20.66 30.40
CA PHE A 232 -11.34 -21.21 30.92
C PHE A 232 -11.64 -22.44 31.77
#